data_AF-A0A9E5EHS1-F1
#
_entry.id   AF-A0A9E5EHS1-F1
#
_cell.length_a   1.000
_cell.length_b   1.000
_cell.length_c   1.000
_cell.angle_alpha   90.00
_cell.angle_beta   90.00
_cell.angle_gamma   90.00
#
_symmetry.space_group_name_H-M   'P 1'
#
loop_
_entity.id
_entity.type
_entity.pdbx_description
1 polymer ?
#
loop_
_entity_poly.entity_id
_entity_poly.type
_entity_poly.pdbx_seq_one_letter_code
_entity_poly.pdbx_strand_id
1 'polypeptide(L)'
;MEVVDDYAHHPREVAATMEAARSRGRKRLVLILQPHRYTRMATFLDGFADALAKADAVVLLPVYAAGEKSISGAESSDLAGKLSEKGVKVELASSMAEARSILGKIWEEGDLFLFLGAGDITQLARRVAEEAELFFQIRLTAGKEGVVRWYEPMRKHTTIRIGGPAQVWFEPDSEEMLGRVVAICDEKKYPLTVVGRGSNLLVRDGGIPGVCVNLGRPGMSQIEAVGGKIRAGAGARLKQIVASAKAAGIGGLEFMEGIPGALGGAMRMNAGAMESWTFEVVESVRLMDRKGQVQDVPAAEFEVKYRKVPRLTKDIAVGAVLKGSSVQPEDIAERLKKYSRKRWDSQPAAPSAGCIFKNAETIPAGKLIDELGLKDTAVGGARISPVHGNFIVNQGGAKASDVLALMEKVRERAKADRGIELEPEVIVLGEDE
;
A
#
# COMPACT_ATOMS: atom_id res chain seq x y z
N MET A 1 -3.07 25.36 3.42
CA MET A 1 -2.39 24.75 4.57
C MET A 1 -1.14 25.56 4.87
N GLU A 2 -0.70 25.57 6.12
CA GLU A 2 0.58 26.14 6.53
C GLU A 2 1.33 25.10 7.35
N VAL A 3 2.64 25.03 7.18
CA VAL A 3 3.51 24.15 7.96
C VAL A 3 4.52 25.03 8.68
N VAL A 4 4.60 24.88 10.00
CA VAL A 4 5.53 25.59 10.87
C VAL A 4 6.31 24.54 11.66
N ASP A 5 7.62 24.70 11.70
CA ASP A 5 8.53 23.92 12.53
C ASP A 5 9.14 24.85 13.58
N ASP A 6 9.20 24.40 14.83
CA ASP A 6 9.85 25.12 15.91
C ASP A 6 10.45 24.16 16.95
N TYR A 7 11.56 24.60 17.55
CA TYR A 7 12.28 23.86 18.58
C TYR A 7 11.87 24.36 19.98
N ALA A 8 10.64 24.06 20.38
CA ALA A 8 10.15 24.33 21.73
C ALA A 8 10.12 23.04 22.56
N HIS A 9 10.78 23.05 23.72
CA HIS A 9 10.91 21.84 24.53
C HIS A 9 10.71 22.07 26.02
N HIS A 10 10.45 23.30 26.46
CA HIS A 10 9.99 23.63 27.80
C HIS A 10 8.53 24.15 27.76
N PRO A 11 7.66 23.87 28.75
CA PRO A 11 6.24 24.28 28.70
C PRO A 11 6.00 25.76 28.39
N ARG A 12 6.84 26.66 28.92
CA ARG A 12 6.75 28.10 28.64
C ARG A 12 7.07 28.45 27.18
N GLU A 13 8.07 27.80 26.59
CA GLU A 13 8.40 27.98 25.16
C GLU A 13 7.25 27.46 24.31
N VAL A 14 6.78 26.25 24.61
CA VAL A 14 5.65 25.62 23.93
C VAL A 14 4.41 26.51 23.99
N ALA A 15 4.08 27.07 25.15
CA ALA A 15 2.94 27.98 25.29
C ALA A 15 3.09 29.24 24.42
N ALA A 16 4.28 29.84 24.37
CA ALA A 16 4.56 31.00 23.53
C ALA A 16 4.44 30.67 22.03
N THR A 17 4.98 29.52 21.59
CA THR A 17 4.86 29.08 20.19
C THR A 17 3.39 28.79 19.82
N MET A 18 2.63 28.16 20.73
CA MET A 18 1.19 27.91 20.52
C MET A 18 0.40 29.22 20.38
N GLU A 19 0.70 30.24 21.18
CA GLU A 19 0.09 31.57 21.06
C GLU A 19 0.45 32.25 19.73
N ALA A 20 1.73 32.20 19.34
CA ALA A 20 2.19 32.72 18.05
C ALA A 20 1.48 32.02 16.88
N ALA A 21 1.37 30.68 16.92
CA ALA A 21 0.67 29.90 15.90
C ALA A 21 -0.82 30.25 15.81
N ARG A 22 -1.50 30.44 16.96
CA ARG A 22 -2.90 30.88 16.98
C ARG A 22 -3.09 32.30 16.43
N SER A 23 -2.14 33.20 16.66
CA SER A 23 -2.18 34.57 16.13
C SER A 23 -2.15 34.64 14.59
N ARG A 24 -1.76 33.55 13.90
CA ARG A 24 -1.75 33.46 12.43
C ARG A 24 -3.15 33.42 11.81
N GLY A 25 -4.22 33.25 12.60
CA GLY A 25 -5.60 33.31 12.12
C GLY A 25 -6.03 32.14 11.23
N ARG A 26 -5.34 30.99 11.31
CA ARG A 26 -5.72 29.75 10.62
C ARG A 26 -6.94 29.12 11.29
N LYS A 27 -7.72 28.35 10.52
CA LYS A 27 -8.99 27.77 10.99
C LYS A 27 -8.78 26.80 12.15
N ARG A 28 -7.71 26.00 12.05
CA ARG A 28 -7.41 24.95 12.98
C ARG A 28 -5.91 24.82 13.19
N LEU A 29 -5.50 24.59 14.43
CA LEU A 29 -4.14 24.31 14.84
C LEU A 29 -4.00 22.82 15.14
N VAL A 30 -3.33 22.11 14.24
CA VAL A 30 -2.99 20.70 14.41
C VAL A 30 -1.52 20.64 14.82
N LEU A 31 -1.28 20.15 16.03
CA LEU A 31 0.05 20.00 16.58
C LEU A 31 0.57 18.59 16.29
N ILE A 32 1.83 18.50 15.87
CA ILE A 32 2.60 17.27 15.82
C ILE A 32 3.74 17.45 16.82
N LEU A 33 3.82 16.58 17.83
CA LEU A 33 4.79 16.71 18.91
C LEU A 33 5.60 15.42 19.04
N GLN A 34 6.92 15.57 19.05
CA GLN A 34 7.86 14.55 19.51
C GLN A 34 8.47 15.03 20.83
N PRO A 35 8.00 14.52 21.98
CA PRO A 35 8.53 14.95 23.26
C PRO A 35 10.02 14.62 23.38
N HIS A 36 10.80 15.50 24.00
CA HIS A 36 12.24 15.31 24.16
C HIS A 36 12.59 14.98 25.61
N ARG A 37 13.16 13.79 25.81
CA ARG A 37 13.59 13.19 27.10
C ARG A 37 12.47 12.80 28.06
N TYR A 38 12.60 11.62 28.66
CA TYR A 38 11.68 11.09 29.66
C TYR A 38 11.75 11.88 30.97
N THR A 39 12.95 12.29 31.39
CA THR A 39 13.12 13.10 32.62
C THR A 39 12.34 14.41 32.55
N ARG A 40 12.33 15.03 31.37
CA ARG A 40 11.60 16.28 31.13
C ARG A 40 10.10 16.05 31.10
N MET A 41 9.65 14.99 30.42
CA MET A 41 8.25 14.58 30.44
C MET A 41 7.75 14.32 31.87
N ALA A 42 8.51 13.59 32.68
CA ALA A 42 8.18 13.32 34.08
C ALA A 42 8.08 14.60 34.93
N THR A 43 8.98 15.56 34.68
CA THR A 43 9.03 16.81 35.46
C THR A 43 7.89 17.77 35.10
N PHE A 44 7.50 17.83 33.83
CA PHE A 44 6.66 18.90 33.30
C PHE A 44 5.36 18.41 32.64
N LEU A 45 4.93 17.18 32.91
CA LEU A 45 3.77 16.56 32.26
C LEU A 45 2.52 17.45 32.26
N ASP A 46 2.11 17.94 33.43
CA ASP A 46 0.94 18.82 33.57
C ASP A 46 1.15 20.17 32.86
N GLY A 47 2.36 20.72 32.95
CA GLY A 47 2.72 21.98 32.28
C GLY A 47 2.66 21.85 30.75
N PHE A 48 3.10 20.72 30.18
CA PHE A 48 2.92 20.44 28.76
C PHE A 48 1.44 20.30 28.43
N ALA A 49 0.67 19.53 29.20
CA ALA A 49 -0.76 19.36 28.95
C ALA A 49 -1.50 20.72 28.94
N ASP A 50 -1.16 21.64 29.85
CA ASP A 50 -1.72 22.99 29.89
C ASP A 50 -1.32 23.83 28.68
N ALA A 51 -0.03 23.84 28.33
CA ALA A 51 0.47 24.62 27.18
C ALA A 51 -0.15 24.15 25.85
N LEU A 52 -0.36 22.84 25.73
CA LEU A 52 -0.84 22.17 24.53
C LEU A 52 -2.37 22.13 24.42
N ALA A 53 -3.10 22.43 25.51
CA ALA A 53 -4.56 22.45 25.53
C ALA A 53 -5.18 23.42 24.51
N LYS A 54 -4.39 24.38 24.01
CA LYS A 54 -4.81 25.33 22.96
C LYS A 54 -4.81 24.72 21.56
N ALA A 55 -4.38 23.49 21.33
CA ALA A 55 -4.45 22.81 20.03
C ALA A 55 -5.87 22.29 19.76
N ASP A 56 -6.29 22.24 18.49
CA ASP A 56 -7.56 21.60 18.12
C ASP A 56 -7.41 20.08 17.95
N ALA A 57 -6.22 19.64 17.56
CA ALA A 57 -5.82 18.25 17.48
C ALA A 57 -4.32 18.11 17.75
N VAL A 58 -3.92 16.98 18.33
CA VAL A 58 -2.52 16.66 18.64
C VAL A 58 -2.18 15.26 18.14
N VAL A 59 -1.09 15.15 17.39
CA VAL A 59 -0.44 13.89 17.04
C VAL A 59 0.83 13.75 17.87
N LEU A 60 0.87 12.74 18.75
CA LEU A 60 2.02 12.49 19.62
C LEU A 60 2.86 11.34 19.08
N LEU A 61 4.13 11.62 18.83
CA LEU A 61 5.16 10.64 18.50
C LEU A 61 5.78 10.06 19.78
N PRO A 62 6.50 8.93 19.72
CA PRO A 62 7.23 8.39 20.86
C PRO A 62 8.27 9.39 21.36
N VAL A 63 8.53 9.38 22.67
CA VAL A 63 9.51 10.28 23.30
C VAL A 63 10.88 10.05 22.68
N TYR A 64 11.49 11.11 22.15
CA TYR A 64 12.89 11.09 21.77
C TYR A 64 13.75 11.01 23.02
N ALA A 65 14.24 9.81 23.32
CA ALA A 65 14.88 9.48 24.58
C ALA A 65 16.21 10.23 24.80
N ALA A 66 16.94 10.58 23.74
CA ALA A 66 18.27 11.19 23.81
C ALA A 66 19.24 10.43 24.75
N GLY A 67 19.17 9.08 24.74
CA GLY A 67 19.99 8.20 25.59
C GLY A 67 19.38 7.87 26.96
N GLU A 68 18.22 8.41 27.32
CA GLU A 68 17.53 8.08 28.56
C GLU A 68 16.79 6.73 28.48
N LYS A 69 16.63 6.07 29.64
CA LYS A 69 15.69 4.95 29.78
C LYS A 69 14.28 5.50 29.97
N SER A 70 13.29 4.75 29.51
CA SER A 70 11.87 5.04 29.77
C SER A 70 11.60 5.23 31.26
N ILE A 71 10.77 6.21 31.58
CA ILE A 71 10.31 6.49 32.96
C ILE A 71 8.80 6.28 32.98
N SER A 72 8.32 5.50 33.96
CA SER A 72 6.88 5.26 34.15
C SER A 72 6.14 6.57 34.39
N GLY A 73 5.04 6.82 33.69
CA GLY A 73 4.29 8.07 33.76
C GLY A 73 4.87 9.23 32.93
N ALA A 74 5.90 8.97 32.13
CA ALA A 74 6.56 9.96 31.29
C ALA A 74 6.53 9.61 29.78
N GLU A 75 5.64 8.70 29.38
CA GLU A 75 5.44 8.29 28.00
C GLU A 75 4.48 9.23 27.28
N SER A 76 4.52 9.23 25.94
CA SER A 76 3.58 10.03 25.13
C SER A 76 2.11 9.65 25.39
N SER A 77 1.83 8.41 25.80
CA SER A 77 0.50 7.96 26.23
C SER A 77 0.01 8.67 27.49
N ASP A 78 0.91 9.01 28.42
CA ASP A 78 0.55 9.70 29.66
C ASP A 78 0.12 11.14 29.36
N LEU A 79 0.86 11.81 28.46
CA LEU A 79 0.50 13.14 27.96
C LEU A 79 -0.82 13.09 27.18
N ALA A 80 -1.04 12.05 26.37
CA ALA A 80 -2.29 11.86 25.64
C ALA A 80 -3.50 11.78 26.58
N GLY A 81 -3.36 11.07 27.71
CA GLY A 81 -4.39 10.99 28.74
C GLY A 81 -4.75 12.37 29.30
N LYS A 82 -3.73 13.14 29.73
CA LYS A 82 -3.90 14.50 30.27
C LYS A 82 -4.53 15.48 29.28
N LEU A 83 -4.16 15.39 28.01
CA LEU A 83 -4.74 16.18 26.93
C LEU A 83 -6.20 15.80 26.65
N SER A 84 -6.51 14.51 26.68
CA SER A 84 -7.87 13.99 26.49
C SER A 84 -8.81 14.42 27.61
N GLU A 85 -8.33 14.43 28.87
CA GLU A 85 -9.07 14.98 30.02
C GLU A 85 -9.44 16.46 29.85
N LYS A 86 -8.61 17.20 29.10
CA LYS A 86 -8.86 18.62 28.73
C LYS A 86 -9.71 18.78 27.47
N GLY A 87 -10.22 17.69 26.89
CA GLY A 87 -11.08 17.70 25.71
C GLY A 87 -10.34 17.87 24.37
N VAL A 88 -9.02 17.75 24.36
CA VAL A 88 -8.21 17.82 23.12
C VAL A 88 -8.31 16.49 22.36
N LYS A 89 -8.46 16.55 21.04
CA LYS A 89 -8.40 15.36 20.19
C LYS A 89 -6.94 14.91 20.06
N VAL A 90 -6.61 13.71 20.54
CA VAL A 90 -5.25 13.18 20.50
C VAL A 90 -5.20 11.88 19.71
N GLU A 91 -4.21 11.76 18.83
CA GLU A 91 -3.86 10.51 18.14
C GLU A 91 -2.40 10.16 18.48
N LEU A 92 -2.15 8.90 18.84
CA LEU A 92 -0.79 8.39 19.10
C LEU A 92 -0.21 7.80 17.82
N ALA A 93 0.97 8.26 17.42
CA ALA A 93 1.75 7.67 16.34
C ALA A 93 2.85 6.80 16.94
N SER A 94 2.97 5.55 16.49
CA SER A 94 4.10 4.69 16.88
C SER A 94 5.38 4.98 16.11
N SER A 95 5.30 5.77 15.03
CA SER A 95 6.39 6.00 14.09
C SER A 95 6.14 7.24 13.22
N MET A 96 7.16 7.70 12.47
CA MET A 96 7.04 8.86 11.56
C MET A 96 6.12 8.55 10.37
N ALA A 97 6.15 7.34 9.84
CA ALA A 97 5.24 6.87 8.81
C ALA A 97 3.78 6.83 9.30
N GLU A 98 3.56 6.44 10.56
CA GLU A 98 2.22 6.48 11.16
C GLU A 98 1.76 7.91 11.43
N ALA A 99 2.64 8.82 11.86
CA ALA A 99 2.30 10.23 12.00
C ALA A 99 1.83 10.83 10.65
N ARG A 100 2.52 10.55 9.54
CA ARG A 100 2.07 10.93 8.19
C ARG A 100 0.69 10.36 7.87
N SER A 101 0.47 9.08 8.16
CA SER A 101 -0.83 8.42 7.95
C SER A 101 -1.97 9.08 8.74
N ILE A 102 -1.70 9.49 9.98
CA ILE A 102 -2.65 10.22 10.83
C ILE A 102 -2.92 11.60 10.24
N LEU A 103 -1.89 12.36 9.85
CA LEU A 103 -2.05 13.66 9.19
C LEU A 103 -2.92 13.57 7.94
N GLY A 104 -2.67 12.57 7.09
CA GLY A 104 -3.47 12.31 5.90
C GLY A 104 -4.95 12.03 6.15
N LYS A 105 -5.27 11.49 7.34
CA LYS A 105 -6.65 11.24 7.78
C LYS A 105 -7.32 12.48 8.38
N ILE A 106 -6.57 13.29 9.14
CA ILE A 106 -7.16 14.36 9.93
C ILE A 106 -7.14 15.72 9.25
N TRP A 107 -6.26 15.96 8.26
CA TRP A 107 -6.07 17.29 7.67
C TRP A 107 -7.35 17.89 7.09
N GLU A 108 -7.45 19.22 7.15
CA GLU A 108 -8.53 20.01 6.57
C GLU A 108 -7.98 21.27 5.87
N GLU A 109 -8.77 21.79 4.93
CA GLU A 109 -8.39 22.99 4.20
C GLU A 109 -8.43 24.24 5.11
N GLY A 110 -7.25 24.81 5.33
CA GLY A 110 -7.05 25.97 6.19
C GLY A 110 -6.33 25.65 7.50
N ASP A 111 -5.90 24.40 7.70
CA ASP A 111 -5.08 23.98 8.84
C ASP A 111 -3.71 24.69 8.85
N LEU A 112 -3.26 24.97 10.07
CA LEU A 112 -1.86 25.16 10.43
C LEU A 112 -1.35 23.89 11.08
N PHE A 113 -0.31 23.30 10.51
CA PHE A 113 0.43 22.20 11.09
C PHE A 113 1.65 22.75 11.80
N LEU A 114 1.68 22.58 13.12
CA LEU A 114 2.80 22.99 13.96
C LEU A 114 3.56 21.74 14.39
N PHE A 115 4.82 21.63 13.99
CA PHE A 115 5.73 20.58 14.42
C PHE A 115 6.58 21.11 15.56
N LEU A 116 6.51 20.46 16.73
CA LEU A 116 7.29 20.82 17.92
C LEU A 116 8.08 19.62 18.41
N GLY A 117 9.34 19.84 18.75
CA GLY A 117 10.13 18.84 19.44
C GLY A 117 11.59 18.91 19.04
N ALA A 118 12.24 17.77 19.15
CA ALA A 118 13.66 17.61 18.88
C ALA A 118 13.91 16.34 18.07
N GLY A 119 15.03 16.27 17.37
CA GLY A 119 15.40 15.09 16.58
C GLY A 119 14.77 15.11 15.20
N ASP A 120 14.11 14.01 14.82
CA ASP A 120 13.70 13.76 13.43
C ASP A 120 12.38 14.45 13.04
N ILE A 121 11.66 15.04 14.01
CA ILE A 121 10.40 15.74 13.73
C ILE A 121 10.56 16.95 12.79
N THR A 122 11.71 17.62 12.82
CA THR A 122 12.05 18.71 11.88
C THR A 122 12.16 18.18 10.44
N GLN A 123 12.68 16.96 10.25
CA GLN A 123 12.74 16.33 8.93
C GLN A 123 11.32 16.00 8.45
N LEU A 124 10.45 15.52 9.35
CA LEU A 124 9.05 15.29 9.04
C LEU A 124 8.33 16.59 8.63
N ALA A 125 8.57 17.70 9.31
CA ALA A 125 7.95 18.99 8.98
C ALA A 125 8.32 19.45 7.55
N ARG A 126 9.61 19.40 7.20
CA ARG A 126 10.10 19.72 5.84
C ARG A 126 9.46 18.82 4.80
N ARG A 127 9.47 17.52 5.08
CA ARG A 127 8.88 16.51 4.19
C ARG A 127 7.39 16.75 3.95
N VAL A 128 6.62 17.05 5.00
CA VAL A 128 5.20 17.36 4.90
C VAL A 128 4.96 18.63 4.06
N ALA A 129 5.80 19.65 4.21
CA ALA A 129 5.71 20.87 3.41
C ALA A 129 5.99 20.62 1.92
N GLU A 130 7.05 19.87 1.61
CA GLU A 130 7.43 19.52 0.23
C GLU A 130 6.39 18.61 -0.45
N GLU A 131 5.92 17.58 0.27
CA GLU A 131 5.01 16.59 -0.29
C GLU A 131 3.58 17.12 -0.46
N ALA A 132 3.23 18.22 0.21
CA ALA A 132 1.93 18.89 0.10
C ALA A 132 1.66 19.46 -1.30
N GLU A 133 2.69 20.01 -1.96
CA GLU A 133 2.55 20.62 -3.28
C GLU A 133 2.02 19.60 -4.28
N LEU A 134 2.66 18.41 -4.32
CA LEU A 134 2.21 17.30 -5.15
C LEU A 134 0.76 16.92 -4.85
N PHE A 135 0.43 16.74 -3.57
CA PHE A 135 -0.92 16.35 -3.16
C PHE A 135 -1.98 17.33 -3.66
N PHE A 136 -1.77 18.63 -3.45
CA PHE A 136 -2.73 19.64 -3.89
C PHE A 136 -2.79 19.71 -5.42
N GLN A 137 -1.67 19.63 -6.13
CA GLN A 137 -1.68 19.63 -7.59
C GLN A 137 -2.49 18.47 -8.17
N ILE A 138 -2.30 17.25 -7.64
CA ILE A 138 -3.07 16.07 -8.08
C ILE A 138 -4.55 16.23 -7.71
N ARG A 139 -4.86 16.74 -6.50
CA ARG A 139 -6.24 17.00 -6.08
C ARG A 139 -6.95 18.00 -6.99
N LEU A 140 -6.29 19.10 -7.39
CA LEU A 140 -6.84 20.04 -8.35
C LEU A 140 -7.08 19.39 -9.72
N THR A 141 -6.13 18.60 -10.20
CA THR A 141 -6.18 17.93 -11.53
C THR A 141 -7.28 16.87 -11.59
N ALA A 142 -7.46 16.10 -10.52
CA ALA A 142 -8.47 15.05 -10.42
C ALA A 142 -9.91 15.62 -10.37
N GLY A 143 -10.07 16.84 -9.86
CA GLY A 143 -11.38 17.47 -9.67
C GLY A 143 -12.24 16.74 -8.64
N LYS A 144 -13.56 16.91 -8.72
CA LYS A 144 -14.52 16.34 -7.76
C LYS A 144 -14.83 14.86 -7.97
N GLU A 145 -14.57 14.34 -9.17
CA GLU A 145 -14.93 12.97 -9.57
C GLU A 145 -13.87 11.95 -9.15
N GLY A 146 -12.61 12.36 -9.07
CA GLY A 146 -11.51 11.52 -8.58
C GLY A 146 -11.43 11.48 -7.06
N VAL A 147 -10.95 10.36 -6.53
CA VAL A 147 -10.62 10.25 -5.10
C VAL A 147 -9.14 10.51 -4.92
N VAL A 148 -8.79 11.55 -4.16
CA VAL A 148 -7.40 11.86 -3.80
C VAL A 148 -7.25 11.90 -2.28
N ARG A 149 -6.35 11.08 -1.74
CA ARG A 149 -6.03 11.02 -0.31
C ARG A 149 -4.55 11.27 -0.10
N TRP A 150 -4.23 12.01 0.95
CA TRP A 150 -2.85 12.27 1.36
C TRP A 150 -2.40 11.19 2.35
N TYR A 151 -1.18 10.68 2.23
CA TYR A 151 -0.61 9.68 3.13
C TYR A 151 -1.51 8.45 3.40
N GLU A 152 -2.14 7.91 2.36
CA GLU A 152 -3.07 6.78 2.52
C GLU A 152 -2.31 5.49 2.89
N PRO A 153 -2.62 4.83 4.01
CA PRO A 153 -1.86 3.66 4.45
C PRO A 153 -2.01 2.47 3.51
N MET A 154 -0.90 1.99 2.92
CA MET A 154 -0.91 0.85 2.01
C MET A 154 -1.35 -0.45 2.68
N ARG A 155 -1.26 -0.57 4.02
CA ARG A 155 -1.86 -1.69 4.78
C ARG A 155 -3.36 -1.89 4.54
N LYS A 156 -4.10 -0.86 4.08
CA LYS A 156 -5.51 -0.98 3.69
C LYS A 156 -5.71 -1.53 2.27
N HIS A 157 -4.65 -1.51 1.45
CA HIS A 157 -4.68 -1.77 0.00
C HIS A 157 -3.81 -2.96 -0.43
N THR A 158 -3.14 -3.62 0.51
CA THR A 158 -2.41 -4.88 0.29
C THR A 158 -3.13 -6.06 0.95
N THR A 159 -3.09 -7.24 0.35
CA THR A 159 -3.75 -8.43 0.93
C THR A 159 -3.03 -8.97 2.15
N ILE A 160 -1.72 -8.73 2.28
CA ILE A 160 -0.94 -9.01 3.48
C ILE A 160 -1.24 -8.04 4.63
N ARG A 161 -1.93 -6.92 4.34
CA ARG A 161 -2.29 -5.88 5.30
C ARG A 161 -1.08 -5.23 5.98
N ILE A 162 -0.03 -5.02 5.19
CA ILE A 162 1.21 -4.35 5.59
C ILE A 162 1.51 -3.26 4.55
N GLY A 163 2.05 -2.14 5.01
CA GLY A 163 2.54 -1.08 4.14
C GLY A 163 2.37 0.30 4.73
N GLY A 164 3.44 1.10 4.63
CA GLY A 164 3.45 2.51 4.98
C GLY A 164 2.55 3.38 4.10
N PRO A 165 2.55 4.71 4.31
CA PRO A 165 1.68 5.63 3.59
C PRO A 165 2.08 5.77 2.10
N ALA A 166 1.12 5.68 1.19
CA ALA A 166 1.28 6.24 -0.14
C ALA A 166 1.19 7.77 -0.03
N GLN A 167 2.23 8.49 -0.49
CA GLN A 167 2.30 9.95 -0.40
C GLN A 167 1.03 10.58 -0.98
N VAL A 168 0.68 10.27 -2.23
CA VAL A 168 -0.62 10.62 -2.81
C VAL A 168 -1.29 9.36 -3.31
N TRP A 169 -2.47 9.05 -2.77
CA TRP A 169 -3.33 8.00 -3.30
C TRP A 169 -4.38 8.59 -4.22
N PHE A 170 -4.47 8.04 -5.44
CA PHE A 170 -5.35 8.52 -6.48
C PHE A 170 -6.19 7.38 -7.08
N GLU A 171 -7.50 7.55 -7.09
CA GLU A 171 -8.44 6.65 -7.77
C GLU A 171 -9.17 7.43 -8.89
N PRO A 172 -8.75 7.26 -10.17
CA PRO A 172 -9.45 7.85 -11.31
C PRO A 172 -10.78 7.16 -11.57
N ASP A 173 -11.77 7.90 -12.07
CA ASP A 173 -13.04 7.34 -12.56
C ASP A 173 -13.19 7.40 -14.08
N SER A 174 -12.12 7.75 -14.80
CA SER A 174 -12.07 7.71 -16.27
C SER A 174 -10.64 7.65 -16.80
N GLU A 175 -10.48 7.15 -18.03
CA GLU A 175 -9.19 7.15 -18.74
C GLU A 175 -8.66 8.57 -18.96
N GLU A 176 -9.54 9.52 -19.27
CA GLU A 176 -9.17 10.94 -19.49
C GLU A 176 -8.59 11.57 -18.22
N MET A 177 -9.23 11.32 -17.06
CA MET A 177 -8.75 11.83 -15.77
C MET A 177 -7.40 11.22 -15.40
N LEU A 178 -7.25 9.91 -15.59
CA LEU A 178 -5.97 9.25 -15.39
C LEU A 178 -4.90 9.84 -16.32
N GLY A 179 -5.22 10.06 -17.58
CA GLY A 179 -4.32 10.63 -18.57
C GLY A 179 -3.77 12.00 -18.16
N ARG A 180 -4.62 12.90 -17.64
CA ARG A 180 -4.18 14.21 -17.13
C ARG A 180 -3.19 14.08 -15.98
N VAL A 181 -3.46 13.21 -15.01
CA VAL A 181 -2.55 12.98 -13.87
C VAL A 181 -1.23 12.35 -14.32
N VAL A 182 -1.29 11.38 -15.24
CA VAL A 182 -0.11 10.73 -15.81
C VAL A 182 0.78 11.75 -16.54
N ALA A 183 0.19 12.62 -17.36
CA ALA A 183 0.93 13.65 -18.08
C ALA A 183 1.64 14.64 -17.14
N ILE A 184 0.97 15.09 -16.06
CA ILE A 184 1.59 15.95 -15.05
C ILE A 184 2.73 15.23 -14.32
N CYS A 185 2.56 13.96 -13.98
CA CYS A 185 3.62 13.19 -13.35
C CYS A 185 4.84 13.04 -14.26
N ASP A 186 4.63 12.83 -15.57
CA ASP A 186 5.74 12.77 -16.53
C ASP A 186 6.43 14.14 -16.70
N GLU A 187 5.67 15.24 -16.81
CA GLU A 187 6.21 16.59 -16.96
C GLU A 187 7.05 17.00 -15.74
N LYS A 188 6.50 16.83 -14.54
CA LYS A 188 7.12 17.22 -13.27
C LYS A 188 8.06 16.17 -12.69
N LYS A 189 8.21 15.02 -13.36
CA LYS A 189 9.02 13.88 -12.93
C LYS A 189 8.62 13.33 -11.56
N TYR A 190 7.33 13.42 -11.23
CA TYR A 190 6.82 12.76 -10.04
C TYR A 190 6.79 11.25 -10.25
N PRO A 191 7.29 10.44 -9.29
CA PRO A 191 7.14 9.00 -9.35
C PRO A 191 5.66 8.61 -9.42
N LEU A 192 5.32 7.70 -10.32
CA LEU A 192 3.97 7.16 -10.45
C LEU A 192 4.00 5.64 -10.35
N THR A 193 3.22 5.10 -9.42
CA THR A 193 3.11 3.66 -9.18
C THR A 193 1.65 3.23 -9.31
N VAL A 194 1.36 2.35 -10.25
CA VAL A 194 0.02 1.74 -10.37
C VAL A 194 -0.06 0.50 -9.50
N VAL A 195 -1.06 0.46 -8.62
CA VAL A 195 -1.35 -0.67 -7.75
C VAL A 195 -2.75 -1.22 -8.02
N GLY A 196 -2.85 -2.56 -8.09
CA GLY A 196 -4.13 -3.26 -8.12
C GLY A 196 -4.64 -3.52 -6.71
N ARG A 197 -5.02 -4.77 -6.43
CA ARG A 197 -5.46 -5.22 -5.10
C ARG A 197 -4.32 -5.46 -4.09
N GLY A 198 -3.09 -5.11 -4.45
CA GLY A 198 -1.89 -5.36 -3.63
C GLY A 198 -1.71 -6.82 -3.21
N SER A 199 -2.12 -7.77 -4.07
CA SER A 199 -2.07 -9.20 -3.78
C SER A 199 -0.72 -9.88 -3.99
N ASN A 200 0.22 -9.15 -4.62
CA ASN A 200 1.61 -9.55 -4.85
C ASN A 200 2.57 -8.43 -4.42
N LEU A 201 2.15 -7.57 -3.46
CA LEU A 201 2.92 -6.41 -3.03
C LEU A 201 3.30 -6.54 -1.55
N LEU A 202 4.55 -6.21 -1.25
CA LEU A 202 5.03 -5.86 0.08
C LEU A 202 5.50 -4.40 0.03
N VAL A 203 4.71 -3.49 0.59
CA VAL A 203 5.10 -2.08 0.67
C VAL A 203 5.90 -1.88 1.94
N ARG A 204 7.07 -1.24 1.82
CA ARG A 204 7.94 -0.91 2.96
C ARG A 204 7.26 0.03 3.96
N ASP A 205 7.81 0.07 5.16
CA ASP A 205 7.22 0.79 6.30
C ASP A 205 7.23 2.32 6.09
N GLY A 206 8.22 2.86 5.36
CA GLY A 206 8.28 4.28 4.95
C GLY A 206 7.27 4.65 3.85
N GLY A 207 6.64 3.67 3.19
CA GLY A 207 5.57 3.89 2.23
C GLY A 207 6.04 4.15 0.80
N ILE A 208 5.14 4.67 -0.05
CA ILE A 208 5.38 4.85 -1.50
C ILE A 208 5.45 6.36 -1.81
N PRO A 209 6.58 6.88 -2.34
CA PRO A 209 6.69 8.26 -2.77
C PRO A 209 5.93 8.51 -4.10
N GLY A 210 5.54 9.75 -4.31
CA GLY A 210 4.83 10.19 -5.51
C GLY A 210 3.35 9.80 -5.52
N VAL A 211 2.84 9.50 -6.72
CA VAL A 211 1.42 9.19 -6.96
C VAL A 211 1.20 7.69 -7.06
N CYS A 212 0.42 7.15 -6.14
CA CYS A 212 -0.04 5.77 -6.12
C CYS A 212 -1.45 5.69 -6.73
N VAL A 213 -1.56 5.09 -7.91
CA VAL A 213 -2.80 5.01 -8.69
C VAL A 213 -3.49 3.67 -8.48
N ASN A 214 -4.78 3.69 -8.13
CA ASN A 214 -5.62 2.51 -8.06
C ASN A 214 -6.79 2.59 -9.04
N LEU A 215 -6.92 1.59 -9.90
CA LEU A 215 -7.92 1.57 -10.98
C LEU A 215 -9.26 0.93 -10.55
N GLY A 216 -9.51 0.72 -9.26
CA GLY A 216 -10.66 -0.04 -8.77
C GLY A 216 -12.03 0.65 -8.86
N ARG A 217 -12.08 1.93 -9.26
CA ARG A 217 -13.30 2.71 -9.42
C ARG A 217 -14.17 2.20 -10.59
N PRO A 218 -15.50 2.44 -10.58
CA PRO A 218 -16.39 1.93 -11.62
C PRO A 218 -15.96 2.26 -13.05
N GLY A 219 -15.54 3.50 -13.33
CA GLY A 219 -15.13 3.88 -14.69
C GLY A 219 -13.85 3.22 -15.19
N MET A 220 -13.10 2.52 -14.32
CA MET A 220 -11.86 1.82 -14.64
C MET A 220 -11.94 0.29 -14.43
N SER A 221 -13.12 -0.22 -14.04
CA SER A 221 -13.32 -1.62 -13.65
C SER A 221 -14.56 -2.28 -14.27
N GLN A 222 -15.17 -1.64 -15.27
CA GLN A 222 -16.31 -2.19 -16.01
C GLN A 222 -15.97 -3.52 -16.66
N ILE A 223 -16.98 -4.39 -16.78
CA ILE A 223 -16.88 -5.69 -17.44
C ILE A 223 -18.10 -5.83 -18.36
N GLU A 224 -17.86 -6.16 -19.62
CA GLU A 224 -18.88 -6.32 -20.64
C GLU A 224 -18.61 -7.59 -21.46
N ALA A 225 -19.65 -8.40 -21.68
CA ALA A 225 -19.57 -9.54 -22.60
C ALA A 225 -20.10 -9.12 -23.97
N VAL A 226 -19.24 -9.12 -24.99
CA VAL A 226 -19.59 -8.66 -26.35
C VAL A 226 -18.95 -9.58 -27.37
N GLY A 227 -19.76 -10.11 -28.29
CA GLY A 227 -19.27 -10.90 -29.42
C GLY A 227 -18.45 -12.14 -29.03
N GLY A 228 -18.86 -12.85 -27.96
CA GLY A 228 -18.14 -14.03 -27.46
C GLY A 228 -16.83 -13.73 -26.73
N LYS A 229 -16.60 -12.46 -26.37
CA LYS A 229 -15.41 -11.98 -25.67
C LYS A 229 -15.80 -11.21 -24.41
N ILE A 230 -14.84 -10.99 -23.53
CA ILE A 230 -14.99 -10.12 -22.36
C ILE A 230 -14.13 -8.87 -22.55
N ARG A 231 -14.77 -7.70 -22.57
CA ARG A 231 -14.08 -6.41 -22.42
C ARG A 231 -14.06 -6.07 -20.93
N ALA A 232 -12.89 -5.77 -20.38
CA ALA A 232 -12.77 -5.47 -18.97
C ALA A 232 -11.76 -4.36 -18.70
N GLY A 233 -12.12 -3.43 -17.82
CA GLY A 233 -11.20 -2.43 -17.28
C GLY A 233 -10.13 -3.08 -16.41
N ALA A 234 -8.95 -2.47 -16.33
CA ALA A 234 -7.81 -3.02 -15.59
C ALA A 234 -8.06 -3.13 -14.08
N GLY A 235 -9.00 -2.36 -13.54
CA GLY A 235 -9.47 -2.46 -12.15
C GLY A 235 -10.39 -3.63 -11.86
N ALA A 236 -10.95 -4.27 -12.90
CA ALA A 236 -11.92 -5.35 -12.75
C ALA A 236 -11.32 -6.52 -11.96
N ARG A 237 -12.06 -7.01 -10.96
CA ARG A 237 -11.61 -8.16 -10.16
C ARG A 237 -11.67 -9.42 -11.02
N LEU A 238 -10.62 -10.23 -10.94
CA LEU A 238 -10.54 -11.48 -11.71
C LEU A 238 -11.75 -12.39 -11.49
N LYS A 239 -12.22 -12.53 -10.25
CA LYS A 239 -13.43 -13.28 -9.92
C LYS A 239 -14.70 -12.76 -10.62
N GLN A 240 -14.82 -11.43 -10.80
CA GLN A 240 -15.97 -10.83 -11.47
C GLN A 240 -15.90 -11.05 -12.99
N ILE A 241 -14.69 -11.02 -13.56
CA ILE A 241 -14.46 -11.37 -14.98
C ILE A 241 -14.89 -12.81 -15.22
N VAL A 242 -14.44 -13.74 -14.37
CA VAL A 242 -14.81 -15.16 -14.44
C VAL A 242 -16.32 -15.36 -14.32
N ALA A 243 -16.97 -14.69 -13.37
CA ALA A 243 -18.42 -14.77 -13.23
C ALA A 243 -19.17 -14.27 -14.48
N SER A 244 -18.69 -13.18 -15.08
CA SER A 244 -19.26 -12.62 -16.31
C SER A 244 -19.03 -13.52 -17.52
N ALA A 245 -17.83 -14.11 -17.63
CA ALA A 245 -17.48 -15.08 -18.66
C ALA A 245 -18.38 -16.32 -18.58
N LYS A 246 -18.57 -16.88 -17.38
CA LYS A 246 -19.50 -17.98 -17.14
C LYS A 246 -20.92 -17.64 -17.57
N ALA A 247 -21.44 -16.47 -17.16
CA ALA A 247 -22.79 -16.04 -17.51
C ALA A 247 -23.00 -15.90 -19.02
N ALA A 248 -21.93 -15.57 -19.76
CA ALA A 248 -21.91 -15.47 -21.21
C ALA A 248 -21.55 -16.78 -21.93
N GLY A 249 -21.33 -17.90 -21.22
CA GLY A 249 -20.92 -19.17 -21.83
C GLY A 249 -19.51 -19.15 -22.43
N ILE A 250 -18.62 -18.30 -21.89
CA ILE A 250 -17.24 -18.13 -22.34
C ILE A 250 -16.32 -18.87 -21.36
N GLY A 251 -15.78 -20.01 -21.79
CA GLY A 251 -14.77 -20.80 -21.08
C GLY A 251 -13.33 -20.37 -21.42
N GLY A 252 -12.36 -20.90 -20.68
CA GLY A 252 -10.93 -20.60 -20.79
C GLY A 252 -10.41 -19.60 -19.76
N LEU A 253 -11.29 -18.92 -19.02
CA LEU A 253 -10.93 -17.92 -18.00
C LEU A 253 -10.96 -18.47 -16.57
N GLU A 254 -11.38 -19.73 -16.37
CA GLU A 254 -11.66 -20.33 -15.06
C GLU A 254 -10.43 -20.33 -14.14
N PHE A 255 -9.22 -20.43 -14.70
CA PHE A 255 -7.97 -20.44 -13.94
C PHE A 255 -7.78 -19.17 -13.07
N MET A 256 -8.46 -18.07 -13.43
CA MET A 256 -8.43 -16.82 -12.70
C MET A 256 -9.22 -16.83 -11.37
N GLU A 257 -10.12 -17.80 -11.15
CA GLU A 257 -10.96 -17.89 -9.93
C GLU A 257 -10.13 -17.94 -8.63
N GLY A 258 -8.99 -18.63 -8.68
CA GLY A 258 -8.09 -18.80 -7.53
C GLY A 258 -7.05 -17.69 -7.37
N ILE A 259 -6.99 -16.72 -8.29
CA ILE A 259 -5.98 -15.66 -8.30
C ILE A 259 -6.57 -14.42 -7.60
N PRO A 260 -6.05 -14.02 -6.42
CA PRO A 260 -6.45 -12.76 -5.83
C PRO A 260 -5.86 -11.63 -6.69
N GLY A 261 -6.71 -10.76 -7.25
CA GLY A 261 -6.18 -9.63 -8.03
C GLY A 261 -7.22 -8.89 -8.86
N ALA A 262 -6.72 -7.92 -9.60
CA ALA A 262 -7.43 -7.22 -10.66
C ALA A 262 -6.72 -7.47 -12.00
N LEU A 263 -7.42 -7.26 -13.10
CA LEU A 263 -6.94 -7.58 -14.45
C LEU A 263 -5.61 -6.91 -14.80
N GLY A 264 -5.42 -5.63 -14.46
CA GLY A 264 -4.17 -4.91 -14.73
C GLY A 264 -2.95 -5.56 -14.06
N GLY A 265 -3.10 -5.97 -12.80
CA GLY A 265 -2.06 -6.73 -12.09
C GLY A 265 -1.82 -8.11 -12.69
N ALA A 266 -2.89 -8.79 -13.10
CA ALA A 266 -2.80 -10.10 -13.74
C ALA A 266 -2.09 -10.03 -15.10
N MET A 267 -2.31 -8.97 -15.88
CA MET A 267 -1.59 -8.74 -17.13
C MET A 267 -0.12 -8.41 -16.86
N ARG A 268 0.17 -7.45 -15.97
CA ARG A 268 1.56 -7.06 -15.64
C ARG A 268 2.41 -8.25 -15.19
N MET A 269 1.81 -9.15 -14.42
CA MET A 269 2.48 -10.35 -13.89
C MET A 269 2.36 -11.56 -14.82
N ASN A 270 1.69 -11.47 -15.97
CA ASN A 270 1.23 -12.65 -16.72
C ASN A 270 0.77 -13.78 -15.76
N ALA A 271 -0.13 -13.40 -14.84
CA ALA A 271 -0.57 -14.25 -13.74
C ALA A 271 -1.13 -15.57 -14.29
N GLY A 272 -0.93 -16.65 -13.56
CA GLY A 272 -1.25 -17.96 -14.07
C GLY A 272 -1.39 -18.98 -12.96
N ALA A 273 -2.32 -19.89 -13.17
CA ALA A 273 -2.67 -20.99 -12.30
C ALA A 273 -3.20 -22.14 -13.17
N MET A 274 -3.14 -23.38 -12.67
CA MET A 274 -3.67 -24.55 -13.38
C MET A 274 -3.15 -24.68 -14.82
N GLU A 275 -1.87 -24.36 -15.06
CA GLU A 275 -1.21 -24.44 -16.37
C GLU A 275 -1.84 -23.52 -17.44
N SER A 276 -2.43 -22.41 -17.01
CA SER A 276 -2.90 -21.35 -17.90
C SER A 276 -2.42 -19.98 -17.42
N TRP A 277 -2.24 -19.05 -18.36
CA TRP A 277 -1.68 -17.72 -18.10
C TRP A 277 -2.52 -16.60 -18.72
N THR A 278 -2.48 -15.41 -18.11
CA THR A 278 -3.29 -14.24 -18.52
C THR A 278 -3.16 -13.93 -20.01
N PHE A 279 -1.93 -13.89 -20.56
CA PHE A 279 -1.73 -13.49 -21.96
C PHE A 279 -2.17 -14.54 -22.99
N GLU A 280 -2.52 -15.77 -22.59
CA GLU A 280 -3.11 -16.76 -23.49
C GLU A 280 -4.56 -16.38 -23.86
N VAL A 281 -5.25 -15.71 -22.94
CA VAL A 281 -6.64 -15.26 -23.11
C VAL A 281 -6.74 -13.78 -23.45
N VAL A 282 -5.66 -13.00 -23.40
CA VAL A 282 -5.68 -11.60 -23.86
C VAL A 282 -5.65 -11.56 -25.39
N GLU A 283 -6.60 -10.84 -25.98
CA GLU A 283 -6.62 -10.53 -27.40
C GLU A 283 -5.97 -9.18 -27.70
N SER A 284 -6.34 -8.16 -26.93
CA SER A 284 -5.74 -6.82 -27.00
C SER A 284 -5.71 -6.16 -25.63
N VAL A 285 -4.77 -5.25 -25.44
CA VAL A 285 -4.60 -4.44 -24.24
C VAL A 285 -4.85 -3.00 -24.59
N ARG A 286 -5.73 -2.34 -23.83
CA ARG A 286 -5.93 -0.90 -23.90
C ARG A 286 -4.85 -0.25 -23.03
N LEU A 287 -3.87 0.35 -23.69
CA LEU A 287 -2.60 0.77 -23.12
C LEU A 287 -2.48 2.29 -23.11
N MET A 288 -2.18 2.83 -21.94
CA MET A 288 -1.89 4.24 -21.74
C MET A 288 -0.38 4.46 -21.63
N ASP A 289 0.13 5.39 -22.44
CA ASP A 289 1.53 5.82 -22.40
C ASP A 289 1.79 6.86 -21.28
N ARG A 290 3.04 7.29 -21.15
CA ARG A 290 3.44 8.30 -20.15
C ARG A 290 2.92 9.72 -20.43
N LYS A 291 2.39 9.97 -21.63
CA LYS A 291 1.74 11.24 -21.98
C LYS A 291 0.23 11.20 -21.71
N GLY A 292 -0.28 10.08 -21.19
CA GLY A 292 -1.70 9.90 -20.91
C GLY A 292 -2.53 9.55 -22.14
N GLN A 293 -1.91 9.16 -23.26
CA GLN A 293 -2.61 8.77 -24.49
C GLN A 293 -2.92 7.28 -24.46
N VAL A 294 -4.14 6.91 -24.88
CA VAL A 294 -4.62 5.52 -24.87
C VAL A 294 -4.71 4.97 -26.29
N GLN A 295 -4.21 3.75 -26.46
CA GLN A 295 -4.33 3.00 -27.71
C GLN A 295 -4.61 1.52 -27.44
N ASP A 296 -5.30 0.85 -28.36
CA ASP A 296 -5.48 -0.60 -28.33
C ASP A 296 -4.28 -1.29 -28.99
N VAL A 297 -3.60 -2.15 -28.25
CA VAL A 297 -2.41 -2.89 -28.70
C VAL A 297 -2.73 -4.39 -28.74
N PRO A 298 -2.57 -5.07 -29.89
CA PRO A 298 -2.71 -6.52 -29.99
C PRO A 298 -1.81 -7.27 -29.02
N ALA A 299 -2.28 -8.38 -28.44
CA ALA A 299 -1.50 -9.21 -27.53
C ALA A 299 -0.18 -9.72 -28.15
N ALA A 300 -0.18 -9.95 -29.47
CA ALA A 300 0.98 -10.42 -30.23
C ALA A 300 2.16 -9.42 -30.23
N GLU A 301 1.92 -8.14 -29.92
CA GLU A 301 2.98 -7.12 -29.84
C GLU A 301 3.63 -7.04 -28.45
N PHE A 302 3.18 -7.86 -27.48
CA PHE A 302 3.77 -7.89 -26.15
C PHE A 302 4.81 -9.00 -26.04
N GLU A 303 6.01 -8.63 -25.57
CA GLU A 303 6.96 -9.60 -25.04
C GLU A 303 6.44 -10.12 -23.69
N VAL A 304 6.07 -11.40 -23.62
CA VAL A 304 5.54 -12.02 -22.41
C VAL A 304 6.58 -12.97 -21.83
N LYS A 305 6.93 -12.77 -20.55
CA LYS A 305 7.86 -13.63 -19.81
C LYS A 305 7.14 -14.28 -18.62
N TYR A 306 7.75 -15.34 -18.07
CA TYR A 306 7.26 -15.93 -16.83
C TYR A 306 7.23 -14.86 -15.72
N ARG A 307 6.02 -14.64 -15.18
CA ARG A 307 5.76 -13.67 -14.10
C ARG A 307 6.08 -12.21 -14.43
N LYS A 308 6.20 -11.83 -15.71
CA LYS A 308 6.59 -10.46 -16.09
C LYS A 308 6.17 -10.10 -17.52
N VAL A 309 5.61 -8.91 -17.70
CA VAL A 309 5.40 -8.29 -19.03
C VAL A 309 6.12 -6.94 -19.07
N PRO A 310 7.31 -6.83 -19.68
CA PRO A 310 8.17 -5.64 -19.58
C PRO A 310 7.52 -4.32 -20.00
N ARG A 311 6.69 -4.33 -21.05
CA ARG A 311 5.98 -3.11 -21.49
C ARG A 311 5.04 -2.57 -20.40
N LEU A 312 4.36 -3.47 -19.68
CA LEU A 312 3.45 -3.14 -18.58
C LEU A 312 4.15 -2.77 -17.27
N THR A 313 5.48 -2.66 -17.26
CA THR A 313 6.22 -2.02 -16.17
C THR A 313 6.53 -0.56 -16.46
N LYS A 314 6.30 -0.08 -17.69
CA LYS A 314 6.57 1.28 -18.13
C LYS A 314 5.29 2.03 -18.47
N ASP A 315 4.40 1.35 -19.18
CA ASP A 315 3.09 1.84 -19.62
C ASP A 315 1.99 1.27 -18.72
N ILE A 316 0.81 1.90 -18.73
CA ILE A 316 -0.31 1.53 -17.86
C ILE A 316 -1.37 0.82 -18.68
N ALA A 317 -1.64 -0.45 -18.38
CA ALA A 317 -2.84 -1.09 -18.92
C ALA A 317 -4.07 -0.55 -18.20
N VAL A 318 -5.01 0.03 -18.96
CA VAL A 318 -6.29 0.56 -18.45
C VAL A 318 -7.46 -0.37 -18.73
N GLY A 319 -7.30 -1.33 -19.63
CA GLY A 319 -8.26 -2.40 -19.90
C GLY A 319 -7.71 -3.45 -20.86
N ALA A 320 -8.51 -4.46 -21.16
CA ALA A 320 -8.21 -5.46 -22.17
C ALA A 320 -9.47 -6.11 -22.74
N VAL A 321 -9.29 -6.73 -23.91
CA VAL A 321 -10.25 -7.68 -24.49
C VAL A 321 -9.73 -9.09 -24.25
N LEU A 322 -10.55 -9.93 -23.63
CA LEU A 322 -10.25 -11.32 -23.34
C LEU A 322 -11.08 -12.24 -24.23
N LYS A 323 -10.43 -13.24 -24.80
CA LYS A 323 -11.04 -14.28 -25.62
C LYS A 323 -11.16 -15.58 -24.84
N GLY A 324 -12.12 -16.40 -25.25
CA GLY A 324 -12.35 -17.73 -24.71
C GLY A 324 -13.03 -18.62 -25.74
N SER A 325 -13.45 -19.80 -25.31
CA SER A 325 -14.22 -20.74 -26.13
C SER A 325 -15.68 -20.77 -25.69
N SER A 326 -16.58 -21.05 -26.62
CA SER A 326 -17.98 -21.32 -26.25
C SER A 326 -18.05 -22.66 -25.52
N VAL A 327 -18.50 -22.63 -24.27
CA VAL A 327 -18.58 -23.79 -23.38
C VAL A 327 -19.90 -23.72 -22.61
N GLN A 328 -20.50 -24.88 -22.31
CA GLN A 328 -21.71 -24.93 -21.51
C GLN A 328 -21.45 -24.36 -20.10
N PRO A 329 -22.34 -23.50 -19.58
CA PRO A 329 -22.17 -22.88 -18.25
C PRO A 329 -21.97 -23.88 -17.10
N GLU A 330 -22.52 -25.09 -17.24
CA GLU A 330 -22.39 -26.20 -16.29
C GLU A 330 -20.94 -26.71 -16.20
N ASP A 331 -20.28 -26.91 -17.33
CA ASP A 331 -18.88 -27.36 -17.39
C ASP A 331 -17.94 -26.30 -16.78
N ILE A 332 -18.21 -25.03 -17.08
CA ILE A 332 -17.50 -23.90 -16.47
C ILE A 332 -17.69 -23.94 -14.96
N ALA A 333 -18.93 -24.14 -14.47
CA ALA A 333 -19.23 -24.20 -13.05
C ALA A 333 -18.49 -25.34 -12.33
N GLU A 334 -18.36 -26.50 -12.96
CA GLU A 334 -17.63 -27.63 -12.40
C GLU A 334 -16.13 -27.32 -12.26
N ARG A 335 -15.51 -26.76 -13.30
CA ARG A 335 -14.11 -26.34 -13.27
C ARG A 335 -13.85 -25.29 -12.19
N LEU A 336 -14.74 -24.31 -12.04
CA LEU A 336 -14.62 -23.29 -11.00
C LEU A 336 -14.67 -23.89 -9.59
N LYS A 337 -15.59 -24.84 -9.33
CA LYS A 337 -15.65 -25.56 -8.05
C LYS A 337 -14.34 -26.29 -7.78
N LYS A 338 -13.79 -26.99 -8.79
CA LYS A 338 -12.51 -27.71 -8.68
C LYS A 338 -11.35 -26.77 -8.34
N TYR A 339 -11.24 -25.65 -9.05
CA TYR A 339 -10.14 -24.71 -8.84
C TYR A 339 -10.23 -23.96 -7.51
N SER A 340 -11.44 -23.60 -7.10
CA SER A 340 -11.69 -23.00 -5.79
C SER A 340 -11.27 -23.94 -4.65
N ARG A 341 -11.69 -25.21 -4.70
CA ARG A 341 -11.29 -26.23 -3.70
C ARG A 341 -9.77 -26.37 -3.63
N LYS A 342 -9.12 -26.57 -4.79
CA LYS A 342 -7.65 -26.72 -4.84
C LYS A 342 -6.91 -25.52 -4.22
N ARG A 343 -7.42 -24.29 -4.36
CA ARG A 343 -6.84 -23.10 -3.71
C ARG A 343 -6.95 -23.18 -2.18
N TRP A 344 -8.15 -23.47 -1.67
CA TRP A 344 -8.42 -23.44 -0.22
C TRP A 344 -7.82 -24.63 0.52
N ASP A 345 -7.68 -25.78 -0.14
CA ASP A 345 -7.05 -26.97 0.45
C ASP A 345 -5.53 -26.83 0.53
N SER A 346 -4.92 -26.00 -0.33
CA SER A 346 -3.46 -25.96 -0.49
C SER A 346 -2.80 -24.67 -0.01
N GLN A 347 -3.55 -23.61 0.29
CA GLN A 347 -3.00 -22.27 0.57
C GLN A 347 -3.70 -21.60 1.75
N PRO A 348 -2.98 -20.77 2.53
CA PRO A 348 -3.54 -20.15 3.73
C PRO A 348 -4.62 -19.11 3.40
N ALA A 349 -5.63 -19.04 4.27
CA ALA A 349 -6.64 -17.98 4.26
C ALA A 349 -6.18 -16.67 4.94
N ALA A 350 -5.10 -16.74 5.73
CA ALA A 350 -4.57 -15.60 6.45
C ALA A 350 -4.00 -14.52 5.49
N PRO A 351 -3.98 -13.24 5.92
CA PRO A 351 -3.40 -12.15 5.13
C PRO A 351 -1.97 -12.48 4.69
N SER A 352 -1.74 -12.50 3.38
CA SER A 352 -0.44 -12.81 2.74
C SER A 352 -0.34 -12.11 1.39
N ALA A 353 0.87 -12.06 0.82
CA ALA A 353 1.15 -11.47 -0.50
C ALA A 353 1.28 -12.55 -1.60
N GLY A 354 0.68 -13.73 -1.41
CA GLY A 354 0.86 -14.87 -2.29
C GLY A 354 2.15 -15.63 -2.01
N CYS A 355 2.65 -16.32 -3.05
CA CYS A 355 3.96 -16.97 -3.00
C CYS A 355 5.06 -15.90 -2.87
N ILE A 356 5.92 -16.05 -1.88
CA ILE A 356 6.98 -15.08 -1.61
C ILE A 356 8.15 -15.24 -2.58
N PHE A 357 8.49 -16.48 -2.91
CA PHE A 357 9.59 -16.80 -3.84
C PHE A 357 9.08 -17.48 -5.10
N LYS A 358 9.81 -17.31 -6.20
CA LYS A 358 9.66 -18.12 -7.40
C LYS A 358 10.11 -19.56 -7.10
N ASN A 359 9.61 -20.51 -7.87
CA ASN A 359 10.13 -21.87 -7.81
C ASN A 359 11.54 -21.92 -8.41
N ALA A 360 12.45 -22.66 -7.76
CA ALA A 360 13.72 -23.04 -8.37
C ALA A 360 13.49 -24.11 -9.44
N GLU A 361 14.43 -24.27 -10.36
CA GLU A 361 14.34 -25.27 -11.44
C GLU A 361 14.25 -26.70 -10.90
N THR A 362 14.92 -26.97 -9.77
CA THR A 362 15.07 -28.30 -9.20
C THR A 362 13.99 -28.67 -8.18
N ILE A 363 13.36 -27.69 -7.54
CA ILE A 363 12.40 -27.92 -6.47
C ILE A 363 11.43 -26.74 -6.31
N PRO A 364 10.13 -26.99 -6.09
CA PRO A 364 9.19 -25.93 -5.71
C PRO A 364 9.61 -25.25 -4.40
N ALA A 365 9.56 -23.92 -4.36
CA ALA A 365 10.05 -23.16 -3.20
C ALA A 365 9.30 -23.52 -1.91
N GLY A 366 8.00 -23.79 -1.99
CA GLY A 366 7.22 -24.24 -0.82
C GLY A 366 7.72 -25.55 -0.25
N LYS A 367 8.04 -26.53 -1.11
CA LYS A 367 8.59 -27.82 -0.69
C LYS A 367 9.98 -27.68 -0.09
N LEU A 368 10.83 -26.83 -0.69
CA LEU A 368 12.16 -26.54 -0.15
C LEU A 368 12.07 -25.96 1.27
N ILE A 369 11.22 -24.95 1.49
CA ILE A 369 11.06 -24.30 2.79
C ILE A 369 10.50 -25.28 3.83
N ASP A 370 9.57 -26.15 3.42
CA ASP A 370 9.03 -27.22 4.27
C ASP A 370 10.12 -28.22 4.69
N GLU A 371 10.94 -28.69 3.74
CA GLU A 371 12.05 -29.63 4.01
C GLU A 371 13.18 -29.02 4.85
N LEU A 372 13.36 -27.70 4.78
CA LEU A 372 14.28 -26.97 5.66
C LEU A 372 13.73 -26.79 7.09
N GLY A 373 12.49 -27.24 7.36
CA GLY A 373 11.86 -27.13 8.67
C GLY A 373 11.55 -25.68 9.07
N LEU A 374 11.36 -24.78 8.10
CA LEU A 374 11.20 -23.35 8.35
C LEU A 374 9.74 -22.92 8.56
N LYS A 375 8.77 -23.82 8.33
CA LYS A 375 7.37 -23.57 8.68
C LYS A 375 7.25 -23.11 10.14
N ASP A 376 6.29 -22.24 10.39
CA ASP A 376 6.05 -21.63 11.71
C ASP A 376 7.13 -20.70 12.26
N THR A 377 8.26 -20.52 11.57
CA THR A 377 9.27 -19.51 11.93
C THR A 377 8.65 -18.11 11.86
N ALA A 378 8.90 -17.29 12.88
CA ALA A 378 8.37 -15.94 12.99
C ALA A 378 9.47 -14.90 13.25
N VAL A 379 9.23 -13.68 12.78
CA VAL A 379 9.97 -12.45 13.10
C VAL A 379 8.93 -11.35 13.28
N GLY A 380 8.92 -10.67 14.43
CA GLY A 380 7.89 -9.68 14.75
C GLY A 380 6.48 -10.25 14.58
N GLY A 381 5.63 -9.56 13.81
CA GLY A 381 4.27 -10.03 13.51
C GLY A 381 4.15 -10.97 12.29
N ALA A 382 5.25 -11.25 11.58
CA ALA A 382 5.27 -12.07 10.36
C ALA A 382 5.65 -13.53 10.66
N ARG A 383 4.99 -14.47 10.00
CA ARG A 383 5.25 -15.92 10.20
C ARG A 383 5.17 -16.70 8.89
N ILE A 384 6.05 -17.69 8.71
CA ILE A 384 5.93 -18.65 7.62
C ILE A 384 4.74 -19.57 7.89
N SER A 385 3.83 -19.67 6.92
CA SER A 385 2.56 -20.38 7.07
C SER A 385 2.75 -21.87 7.38
N PRO A 386 2.05 -22.44 8.38
CA PRO A 386 2.04 -23.88 8.60
C PRO A 386 1.40 -24.65 7.44
N VAL A 387 0.52 -24.00 6.68
CA VAL A 387 -0.19 -24.62 5.55
C VAL A 387 0.74 -24.80 4.36
N HIS A 388 1.54 -23.78 4.02
CA HIS A 388 2.36 -23.77 2.81
C HIS A 388 3.64 -22.93 3.01
N GLY A 389 4.83 -23.55 2.92
CA GLY A 389 6.10 -22.89 3.25
C GLY A 389 6.43 -21.64 2.42
N ASN A 390 5.93 -21.55 1.18
CA ASN A 390 6.14 -20.36 0.34
C ASN A 390 5.24 -19.15 0.67
N PHE A 391 4.46 -19.20 1.75
CA PHE A 391 3.60 -18.09 2.16
C PHE A 391 4.06 -17.53 3.50
N ILE A 392 4.30 -16.22 3.53
CA ILE A 392 4.45 -15.48 4.78
C ILE A 392 3.11 -14.82 5.10
N VAL A 393 2.60 -15.05 6.30
CA VAL A 393 1.33 -14.53 6.80
C VAL A 393 1.57 -13.44 7.84
N ASN A 394 0.70 -12.44 7.82
CA ASN A 394 0.63 -11.41 8.86
C ASN A 394 -0.30 -11.92 9.98
N GLN A 395 0.24 -12.09 11.20
CA GLN A 395 -0.52 -12.53 12.38
C GLN A 395 -1.21 -11.38 13.12
N GLY A 396 -1.07 -10.15 12.63
CA GLY A 396 -1.47 -8.92 13.28
C GLY A 396 -0.25 -8.07 13.64
N GLY A 397 -0.28 -6.78 13.29
CA GLY A 397 0.79 -5.83 13.63
C GLY A 397 2.12 -6.02 12.91
N ALA A 398 2.24 -6.97 11.97
CA ALA A 398 3.48 -7.20 11.23
C ALA A 398 3.91 -5.97 10.42
N LYS A 399 5.20 -5.69 10.44
CA LYS A 399 5.85 -4.67 9.60
C LYS A 399 6.40 -5.27 8.32
N ALA A 400 6.72 -4.42 7.34
CA ALA A 400 7.37 -4.87 6.12
C ALA A 400 8.79 -5.37 6.40
N SER A 401 9.48 -4.69 7.31
CA SER A 401 10.77 -5.10 7.87
C SER A 401 10.75 -6.52 8.47
N ASP A 402 9.68 -6.90 9.17
CA ASP A 402 9.50 -8.27 9.69
C ASP A 402 9.49 -9.32 8.56
N VAL A 403 8.71 -9.06 7.51
CA VAL A 403 8.58 -9.96 6.35
C VAL A 403 9.92 -10.06 5.61
N LEU A 404 10.62 -8.93 5.42
CA LEU A 404 11.91 -8.90 4.74
C LEU A 404 13.00 -9.64 5.54
N ALA A 405 13.03 -9.49 6.86
CA ALA A 405 13.95 -10.24 7.73
C ALA A 405 13.67 -11.75 7.66
N LEU A 406 12.40 -12.15 7.64
CA LEU A 406 12.03 -13.55 7.49
C LEU A 406 12.39 -14.08 6.09
N MET A 407 12.19 -13.29 5.03
CA MET A 407 12.62 -13.64 3.67
C MET A 407 14.13 -13.88 3.61
N GLU A 408 14.94 -13.01 4.21
CA GLU A 408 16.40 -13.16 4.18
C GLU A 408 16.84 -14.42 4.93
N LYS A 409 16.25 -14.69 6.10
CA LYS A 409 16.49 -15.93 6.86
C LYS A 409 16.21 -17.19 6.02
N VAL A 410 15.12 -17.18 5.23
CA VAL A 410 14.82 -18.30 4.31
C VAL A 410 15.87 -18.42 3.21
N ARG A 411 16.29 -17.31 2.59
CA ARG A 411 17.29 -17.32 1.51
C ARG A 411 18.66 -17.79 2.00
N GLU A 412 19.11 -17.30 3.15
CA GLU A 412 20.34 -17.73 3.80
C GLU A 412 20.32 -19.24 4.07
N ARG A 413 19.22 -19.75 4.62
CA ARG A 413 19.08 -21.18 4.91
C ARG A 413 19.03 -22.05 3.66
N ALA A 414 18.30 -21.63 2.63
CA ALA A 414 18.23 -22.34 1.36
C ALA A 414 19.60 -22.42 0.67
N LYS A 415 20.37 -21.33 0.72
CA LYS A 415 21.73 -21.29 0.17
C LYS A 415 22.70 -22.14 0.98
N ALA A 416 22.67 -22.04 2.32
CA ALA A 416 23.59 -22.77 3.19
C ALA A 416 23.38 -24.29 3.16
N ASP A 417 22.12 -24.76 3.25
CA ASP A 417 21.82 -26.18 3.41
C ASP A 417 21.68 -26.91 2.07
N ARG A 418 21.30 -26.19 1.00
CA ARG A 418 20.92 -26.81 -0.29
C ARG A 418 21.60 -26.17 -1.49
N GLY A 419 22.38 -25.10 -1.32
CA GLY A 419 23.03 -24.39 -2.42
C GLY A 419 22.06 -23.68 -3.37
N ILE A 420 20.81 -23.47 -2.97
CA ILE A 420 19.75 -22.90 -3.82
C ILE A 420 19.56 -21.43 -3.48
N GLU A 421 19.70 -20.56 -4.49
CA GLU A 421 19.37 -19.14 -4.36
C GLU A 421 17.90 -18.91 -4.71
N LEU A 422 17.11 -18.53 -3.71
CA LEU A 422 15.69 -18.20 -3.91
C LEU A 422 15.52 -16.75 -4.36
N GLU A 423 14.84 -16.57 -5.49
CA GLU A 423 14.44 -15.26 -6.02
C GLU A 423 13.05 -14.85 -5.51
N PRO A 424 12.87 -13.60 -5.05
CA PRO A 424 11.54 -13.08 -4.71
C PRO A 424 10.58 -13.07 -5.92
N GLU A 425 9.35 -13.51 -5.69
CA GLU A 425 8.20 -13.32 -6.60
C GLU A 425 7.33 -12.14 -6.16
N VAL A 426 7.25 -11.89 -4.85
CA VAL A 426 6.60 -10.71 -4.29
C VAL A 426 7.34 -9.45 -4.72
N ILE A 427 6.59 -8.41 -5.11
CA ILE A 427 7.16 -7.12 -5.48
C ILE A 427 7.27 -6.27 -4.22
N VAL A 428 8.50 -5.94 -3.84
CA VAL A 428 8.79 -5.00 -2.77
C VAL A 428 8.79 -3.58 -3.34
N LEU A 429 8.00 -2.69 -2.75
CA LEU A 429 7.86 -1.29 -3.17
C LEU A 429 8.08 -0.34 -2.00
N GLY A 430 8.39 0.91 -2.34
CA GLY A 430 8.52 1.97 -1.36
C GLY A 430 9.91 2.08 -0.77
N GLU A 431 9.99 2.80 0.33
CA GLU A 431 11.23 3.16 1.03
C GLU A 431 11.20 2.73 2.49
N ASP A 432 12.39 2.60 3.07
CA ASP A 432 12.54 2.38 4.50
C ASP A 432 12.07 3.62 5.29
N GLU A 433 11.76 3.41 6.56
CA GLU A 433 11.25 4.46 7.45
C GLU A 433 12.31 5.48 7.87
#